data_AF-A0A853FBY3-F1
#
_entry.id   AF-A0A853FBY3-F1
#
_cell.length_a   1.000
_cell.length_b   1.000
_cell.length_c   1.000
_cell.angle_alpha   90.00
_cell.angle_beta   90.00
_cell.angle_gamma   90.00
#
_symmetry.space_group_name_H-M   'P 1'
#
loop_
_entity.id
_entity.type
_entity.pdbx_description
1 polymer ?
#
loop_
_entity_poly.entity_id
_entity_poly.type
_entity_poly.pdbx_seq_one_letter_code
_entity_poly.pdbx_strand_id
1 'polypeptide(L)' 'MTDRDLDKSYTALCEAVTRIGEHRAPLFLAMLALSLIARQDSADQALALIRQAEQGAVQ' A
#
# COMPACT_ATOMS: atom_id res chain seq x y z
N MET A 1 12.78 -8.48 -2.65
CA MET A 1 13.22 -7.37 -1.78
C MET A 1 13.88 -7.96 -0.56
N THR A 2 14.95 -7.35 -0.08
CA THR A 2 15.53 -7.69 1.22
C THR A 2 14.71 -7.02 2.33
N ASP A 3 14.94 -7.45 3.58
CA ASP A 3 14.36 -6.83 4.78
C ASP A 3 14.65 -5.31 4.85
N ARG A 4 15.89 -4.93 4.54
CA ARG A 4 16.31 -3.53 4.43
C ARG A 4 15.57 -2.75 3.34
N ASP A 5 15.27 -3.38 2.21
CA ASP A 5 14.49 -2.73 1.15
C ASP A 5 13.04 -2.52 1.58
N LEU A 6 12.49 -3.44 2.36
CA LEU A 6 11.17 -3.36 2.97
C LEU A 6 11.09 -2.19 3.96
N ASP A 7 12.01 -2.11 4.92
CA ASP A 7 12.08 -1.03 5.91
C ASP A 7 12.20 0.35 5.24
N LYS A 8 13.07 0.46 4.24
CA LYS A 8 13.24 1.71 3.47
C LYS A 8 11.94 2.12 2.78
N SER A 9 11.27 1.16 2.14
CA SER A 9 10.04 1.42 1.40
C SER A 9 8.88 1.78 2.34
N TYR A 10 8.79 1.11 3.49
CA TYR A 10 7.81 1.40 4.53
C TYR A 10 8.02 2.80 5.14
N THR A 11 9.25 3.15 5.49
CA THR A 11 9.59 4.48 6.01
C THR A 11 9.20 5.58 5.03
N ALA A 12 9.53 5.41 3.74
CA ALA A 12 9.16 6.38 2.71
C ALA A 12 7.64 6.52 2.54
N LEU A 13 6.88 5.43 2.69
CA LEU A 13 5.42 5.46 2.66
C LEU A 13 4.87 6.26 3.85
N CYS A 14 5.35 6.02 5.07
CA CYS A 14 4.96 6.76 6.26
C CYS A 14 5.20 8.26 6.10
N GLU A 15 6.40 8.65 5.66
CA GLU A 15 6.75 10.05 5.41
C GLU A 15 5.86 10.69 4.34
N ALA A 16 5.52 9.96 3.28
CA ALA A 16 4.62 10.44 2.23
C ALA A 16 3.21 10.70 2.77
N VAL A 17 2.66 9.75 3.55
CA VAL A 17 1.34 9.90 4.18
C VAL A 17 1.32 11.10 5.13
N THR A 18 2.35 11.27 5.97
CA THR A 18 2.47 12.42 6.86
C THR A 18 2.51 13.75 6.09
N ARG A 19 3.28 13.81 4.99
CA ARG A 19 3.41 15.02 4.16
C ARG A 19 2.12 15.39 3.44
N ILE A 20 1.36 14.40 3.00
CA ILE A 20 0.07 14.59 2.31
C ILE A 20 -1.03 15.02 3.27
N GLY A 21 -0.94 14.55 4.53
CA GLY A 21 -1.88 14.86 5.61
C GLY A 21 -3.13 13.97 5.58
N GLU A 22 -3.74 13.83 6.75
CA GLU A 22 -4.83 12.88 7.03
C GLU A 22 -6.02 13.04 6.07
N HIS A 23 -6.37 14.28 5.70
CA HIS A 23 -7.52 14.54 4.84
C HIS A 23 -7.36 13.98 3.41
N ARG A 24 -6.12 13.93 2.90
CA ARG A 24 -5.81 13.45 1.55
C ARG A 24 -5.19 12.05 1.52
N ALA A 25 -4.81 11.51 2.68
CA ALA A 25 -4.20 10.19 2.80
C ALA A 25 -5.04 9.06 2.17
N PRO A 26 -6.38 8.98 2.33
CA PRO A 26 -7.17 7.93 1.70
C PRO A 26 -7.09 7.95 0.17
N LEU A 27 -7.18 9.14 -0.44
CA LEU A 27 -7.08 9.28 -1.90
C LEU A 27 -5.68 8.94 -2.41
N PHE A 28 -4.63 9.37 -1.69
CA PHE A 28 -3.26 9.02 -2.02
C PHE A 28 -3.03 7.50 -1.99
N LEU A 29 -3.46 6.84 -0.91
CA LEU A 29 -3.32 5.39 -0.78
C LEU A 29 -4.13 4.64 -1.84
N ALA A 30 -5.32 5.13 -2.21
CA ALA A 30 -6.10 4.56 -3.31
C ALA A 30 -5.37 4.65 -4.67
N MET A 31 -4.74 5.79 -4.98
CA MET A 31 -3.97 5.96 -6.22
C MET A 31 -2.69 5.10 -6.24
N LEU A 32 -2.00 5.01 -5.10
CA LEU A 32 -0.84 4.13 -4.95
C LEU A 32 -1.27 2.66 -5.13
N ALA A 33 -2.34 2.23 -4.46
CA ALA A 33 -2.88 0.88 -4.58
C ALA A 33 -3.29 0.56 -6.01
N LEU A 34 -3.99 1.47 -6.71
CA LEU A 34 -4.35 1.29 -8.12
C LEU A 34 -3.10 1.09 -8.99
N SER A 35 -2.05 1.87 -8.76
CA SER A 35 -0.78 1.75 -9.50
C SER A 35 -0.08 0.41 -9.25
N LEU A 36 -0.21 -0.15 -8.04
CA LEU A 36 0.32 -1.47 -7.69
C LEU A 36 -0.53 -2.61 -8.26
N ILE A 37 -1.86 -2.47 -8.25
CA ILE A 37 -2.81 -3.41 -8.86
C ILE A 37 -2.56 -3.53 -10.36
N ALA A 38 -2.34 -2.41 -11.05
CA ALA A 38 -2.04 -2.37 -12.48
C ALA A 38 -0.74 -3.11 -12.87
N ARG A 39 0.11 -3.48 -11.90
CA ARG A 39 1.35 -4.23 -12.11
C ARG A 39 1.21 -5.73 -11.84
N GLN A 40 0.04 -6.19 -11.39
CA GLN A 40 -0.22 -7.61 -11.15
C GLN A 40 -0.56 -8.32 -12.46
N ASP A 41 -0.16 -9.58 -12.57
CA ASP A 41 -0.45 -10.39 -13.76
C ASP A 41 -1.94 -10.82 -13.84
N SER A 42 -2.68 -10.79 -12.73
CA SER A 42 -4.11 -11.09 -12.70
C SER A 42 -4.86 -10.33 -11.61
N ALA A 43 -6.17 -10.17 -11.81
CA ALA A 43 -7.06 -9.59 -10.81
C ALA A 43 -7.11 -10.43 -9.52
N ASP A 44 -7.00 -11.75 -9.60
CA ASP A 44 -7.02 -12.62 -8.42
C ASP A 44 -5.84 -12.36 -7.47
N GLN A 45 -4.65 -12.09 -8.00
CA GLN A 45 -3.49 -11.73 -7.18
C GLN A 45 -3.72 -10.42 -6.43
N ALA A 46 -4.27 -9.41 -7.12
CA ALA A 46 -4.64 -8.14 -6.50
C ALA A 46 -5.71 -8.33 -5.40
N LEU A 47 -6.76 -9.10 -5.67
CA LEU A 47 -7.83 -9.39 -4.72
C LEU A 47 -7.33 -10.15 -3.49
N ALA A 48 -6.37 -11.07 -3.65
CA ALA A 48 -5.75 -11.77 -2.53
C ALA A 48 -4.99 -10.82 -1.60
N LEU A 49 -4.22 -9.87 -2.15
CA LEU A 49 -3.50 -8.86 -1.37
C LEU A 49 -4.45 -7.92 -0.62
N ILE A 50 -5.56 -7.53 -1.23
CA ILE A 50 -6.57 -6.68 -0.58
C ILE A 50 -7.16 -7.40 0.64
N ARG A 51 -7.58 -8.66 0.50
CA ARG A 51 -8.11 -9.45 1.63
C ARG A 51 -7.11 -9.61 2.76
N GLN A 52 -5.83 -9.83 2.44
CA GLN A 52 -4.76 -9.92 3.45
C GLN A 52 -4.59 -8.60 4.21
N ALA A 53 -4.61 -7.47 3.51
CA ALA A 53 -4.52 -6.15 4.14
C ALA A 53 -5.72 -5.87 5.06
N GLU A 54 -6.94 -6.23 4.65
CA GLU A 54 -8.15 -6.10 5.47
C GLU A 54 -8.05 -6.92 6.77
N GLN A 55 -7.56 -8.17 6.68
CA GLN A 55 -7.35 -9.02 7.85
C GLN A 55 -6.29 -8.47 8.81
N GLY A 56 -5.25 -7.81 8.28
CA GLY A 56 -4.22 -7.18 9.09
C GLY A 56 -4.68 -5.90 9.79
N ALA A 57 -5.63 -5.16 9.21
CA ALA A 57 -6.10 -3.88 9.73
C ALA A 57 -7.14 -4.00 10.86
N VAL A 58 -7.75 -5.18 11.04
CA VAL A 58 -8.79 -5.44 12.06
C VAL A 58 -8.23 -6.18 13.29
N GLN A 59 -6.94 -6.53 13.28
CA GLN A 59 -6.23 -7.13 14.42
C GLN A 59 -5.66 -6.07 15.37
#